data_AF-M0DLT2-F1
#
_entry.id   AF-M0DLT2-F1
#
_cell.length_a   1.000
_cell.length_b   1.000
_cell.length_c   1.000
_cell.angle_alpha   90.00
_cell.angle_beta   90.00
_cell.angle_gamma   90.00
#
_symmetry.space_group_name_H-M   'P 1'
#
loop_
_entity.id
_entity.type
_entity.pdbx_description
1 polymer ?
#
loop_
_entity_poly.entity_id
_entity_poly.type
_entity_poly.pdbx_seq_one_letter_code
_entity_poly.pdbx_strand_id
1 'polypeptide(L)'
;MTDEHSQSNRRIDRRTVLKTGAALGTAAMLPVAARPTAAIGLTSPGFGLGDLGWQDVDIEDAIPGVMSPTGTRDGAPYYRVEMRPGTHSHHPDIPDTKVWGYKGPNDAEGQYPGKTIEAAVNRRLKVEFVNELPDQHIFDVDTRVHGTTWEDYDEEWASQYDGAFPEVRTSTHAHGLHVESASDGLPEQWSSSSANGADVITGPQFEKAVYDYTNRQSPATLWYHDHALGTTRLNVYAGLAGFYLLRGPEEERLGLPSGDREVPMLFQDRAFNGPDEDEPTGSYKYPEEFEAEVSGDVSVVNGLAWPRFQVEPRQYRFRLLNGSNGRFFGLAFDNEGGTVPTMYQIGTDLGFLRDAVAVGPDQSKESLLLAPAERADVVVDFSEHAGETLTVTNDAGFPFESPSESTDGSDLPELAQFEVGTGTPQDPVVDPTSLRLPEPEQFSEQATVTTRQMGLVSPENDPSGIDTHLLNEGGLDTEPEHWGDDVVTEPQLGTTEIWELHNQTPDAHPIHLHLVDFQVVGRGPDGTDAPDPTERGNKDTVKVYAGETVRIISRFGNFAGRYVWHCHILEHEDQEMMRPYEVVTRSPKE
;
A
#
# COMPACT_ATOMS: atom_id res chain seq x y z
N MET A 1 10.60 17.75 74.95
CA MET A 1 11.38 18.87 74.41
C MET A 1 12.28 18.27 73.34
N THR A 2 11.75 18.18 72.12
CA THR A 2 12.09 19.00 70.93
C THR A 2 13.37 18.48 70.26
N ASP A 3 13.43 18.17 68.97
CA ASP A 3 12.44 18.08 67.88
C ASP A 3 13.05 17.18 66.79
N GLU A 4 12.21 16.37 66.14
CA GLU A 4 12.53 15.45 65.05
C GLU A 4 12.51 16.16 63.69
N HIS A 5 13.45 15.83 62.80
CA HIS A 5 13.38 16.14 61.37
C HIS A 5 12.65 15.00 60.63
N SER A 6 11.38 15.24 60.30
CA SER A 6 10.57 14.43 59.39
C SER A 6 10.34 15.22 58.10
N GLN A 7 10.93 14.77 56.99
CA GLN A 7 10.57 15.22 55.65
C GLN A 7 9.20 14.62 55.28
N SER A 8 8.17 15.46 55.14
CA SER A 8 6.84 15.02 54.74
C SER A 8 6.67 15.07 53.22
N ASN A 9 6.27 13.93 52.65
CA ASN A 9 5.58 13.80 51.38
C ASN A 9 4.42 14.81 51.26
N ARG A 10 4.32 15.51 50.12
CA ARG A 10 3.06 16.08 49.64
C ARG A 10 2.85 15.73 48.17
N ARG A 11 1.92 14.80 47.97
CA ARG A 11 1.17 14.60 46.71
C ARG A 11 0.58 15.94 46.27
N ILE A 12 0.77 16.30 45.00
CA ILE A 12 0.02 17.38 44.35
C ILE A 12 -1.03 16.71 43.45
N ASP A 13 -2.27 17.00 43.77
CA ASP A 13 -3.50 16.53 43.12
C ASP A 13 -3.72 17.27 41.79
N ARG A 14 -4.17 16.55 40.75
CA ARG A 14 -4.20 16.97 39.33
C ARG A 14 -5.36 17.91 38.96
N ARG A 15 -6.00 18.56 39.93
CA ARG A 15 -7.07 19.53 39.66
C ARG A 15 -6.87 20.79 40.48
N THR A 16 -6.32 21.82 39.84
CA THR A 16 -6.58 23.28 40.03
C THR A 16 -5.29 24.08 39.75
N VAL A 17 -4.95 24.27 38.47
CA VAL A 17 -4.20 25.46 38.01
C VAL A 17 -4.76 25.86 36.63
N LEU A 18 -6.00 26.34 36.65
CA LEU A 18 -6.56 27.19 35.60
C LEU A 18 -6.82 28.53 36.28
N LYS A 19 -5.93 29.49 36.07
CA LYS A 19 -6.18 30.95 35.93
C LYS A 19 -4.95 31.76 36.32
N THR A 20 -4.57 32.63 35.38
CA THR A 20 -3.80 33.88 35.51
C THR A 20 -2.28 33.78 35.39
N GLY A 21 -1.77 34.29 34.26
CA GLY A 21 -0.36 34.56 34.04
C GLY A 21 -0.12 35.14 32.64
N ALA A 22 -0.65 36.34 32.39
CA ALA A 22 -0.38 37.08 31.15
C ALA A 22 1.01 37.76 31.20
N ALA A 23 1.60 37.87 30.02
CA ALA A 23 2.70 38.77 29.60
C ALA A 23 4.13 38.38 29.98
N LEU A 24 4.85 37.80 29.01
CA LEU A 24 5.98 38.42 28.29
C LEU A 24 6.68 37.34 27.45
N GLY A 25 6.33 37.26 26.17
CA GLY A 25 6.95 36.34 25.21
C GLY A 25 7.24 37.10 23.92
N THR A 26 8.51 37.32 23.64
CA THR A 26 9.05 37.87 22.41
C THR A 26 8.58 37.01 21.24
N ALA A 27 7.69 37.53 20.40
CA ALA A 27 7.23 36.85 19.20
C ALA A 27 8.37 36.82 18.18
N ALA A 28 9.13 35.72 18.15
CA ALA A 28 9.74 35.28 16.92
C ALA A 28 8.58 34.77 16.06
N MET A 29 8.11 35.61 15.13
CA MET A 29 7.23 35.16 14.06
C MET A 29 8.07 34.28 13.14
N LEU A 30 8.03 32.97 13.37
CA LEU A 30 8.26 32.04 12.28
C LEU A 30 7.17 32.30 11.24
N PRO A 31 7.50 32.38 9.94
CA PRO A 31 6.46 32.39 8.93
C PRO A 31 5.67 31.10 9.09
N VAL A 32 4.38 31.23 9.37
CA VAL A 32 3.42 30.16 9.08
C VAL A 32 3.49 30.04 7.56
N ALA A 33 4.25 29.06 7.08
CA ALA A 33 4.08 28.60 5.71
C ALA A 33 2.60 28.25 5.56
N ALA A 34 1.96 28.78 4.51
CA ALA A 34 0.63 28.37 4.14
C ALA A 34 0.63 26.84 4.06
N ARG A 35 -0.33 26.15 4.69
CA ARG A 35 -0.51 24.71 4.54
C ARG A 35 -1.16 24.47 3.17
N PRO A 36 -0.51 23.84 2.19
CA PRO A 36 -1.22 23.22 1.09
C PRO A 36 -1.22 21.72 1.36
N THR A 37 -2.29 21.21 1.95
CA THR A 37 -2.69 19.82 1.70
C THR A 37 -4.20 19.76 1.86
N ALA A 38 -4.90 19.74 0.72
CA ALA A 38 -6.31 19.41 0.64
C ALA A 38 -6.49 17.91 0.93
N ALA A 39 -6.17 17.50 2.16
CA ALA A 39 -6.51 16.18 2.67
C ALA A 39 -7.95 16.22 3.19
N ILE A 40 -8.77 15.25 2.77
CA ILE A 40 -10.14 15.12 3.22
C ILE A 40 -10.35 13.80 3.97
N GLY A 41 -10.94 13.90 5.15
CA GLY A 41 -11.50 12.76 5.89
C GLY A 41 -12.98 12.61 5.54
N LEU A 42 -13.33 11.47 4.94
CA LEU A 42 -14.72 11.11 4.69
C LEU A 42 -15.33 10.48 5.95
N THR A 43 -16.63 10.69 6.11
CA THR A 43 -17.40 10.12 7.21
C THR A 43 -18.50 9.22 6.70
N SER A 44 -18.84 8.19 7.48
CA SER A 44 -19.89 7.19 7.23
C SER A 44 -21.01 7.30 8.27
N PRO A 45 -21.92 8.29 8.15
CA PRO A 45 -22.96 8.50 9.14
C PRO A 45 -23.81 7.25 9.40
N GLY A 46 -23.89 6.82 10.66
CA GLY A 46 -24.66 5.64 11.08
C GLY A 46 -23.96 4.30 10.85
N PHE A 47 -22.71 4.31 10.38
CA PHE A 47 -21.89 3.12 10.13
C PHE A 47 -20.52 3.19 10.83
N GLY A 48 -20.39 3.95 11.92
CA GLY A 48 -19.19 3.94 12.74
C GLY A 48 -19.10 2.67 13.61
N LEU A 49 -17.92 2.36 14.16
CA LEU A 49 -17.72 1.20 15.06
C LEU A 49 -18.69 1.21 16.25
N GLY A 50 -19.01 2.39 16.80
CA GLY A 50 -19.97 2.53 17.90
C GLY A 50 -21.42 2.18 17.51
N ASP A 51 -21.77 2.27 16.23
CA ASP A 51 -23.09 1.94 15.69
C ASP A 51 -23.16 0.49 15.22
N LEU A 52 -22.14 -0.01 14.52
CA LEU A 52 -22.07 -1.36 13.96
C LEU A 52 -21.65 -2.44 14.97
N GLY A 53 -20.70 -2.12 15.84
CA GLY A 53 -19.97 -3.10 16.62
C GLY A 53 -18.95 -3.91 15.80
N TRP A 54 -18.38 -4.92 16.43
CA TRP A 54 -17.41 -5.83 15.81
C TRP A 54 -18.10 -6.95 15.03
N GLN A 55 -17.58 -7.29 13.86
CA GLN A 55 -18.10 -8.41 13.06
C GLN A 55 -17.38 -9.72 13.39
N ASP A 56 -18.08 -10.65 14.03
CA ASP A 56 -17.55 -12.00 14.30
C ASP A 56 -17.34 -12.80 13.02
N VAL A 57 -16.11 -13.29 12.83
CA VAL A 57 -15.76 -14.11 11.67
C VAL A 57 -14.73 -15.17 12.07
N ASP A 58 -14.89 -16.39 11.55
CA ASP A 58 -13.84 -17.40 11.63
C ASP A 58 -12.68 -16.94 10.73
N ILE A 59 -11.45 -16.95 11.25
CA ILE A 59 -10.33 -16.37 10.50
C ILE A 59 -10.10 -17.07 9.16
N GLU A 60 -10.42 -18.36 9.06
CA GLU A 60 -10.32 -19.12 7.81
C GLU A 60 -11.31 -18.63 6.75
N ASP A 61 -12.51 -18.21 7.16
CA ASP A 61 -13.57 -17.69 6.27
C ASP A 61 -13.25 -16.29 5.75
N ALA A 62 -12.37 -15.56 6.43
CA ALA A 62 -11.93 -14.23 6.02
C ALA A 62 -10.75 -14.23 5.03
N ILE A 63 -10.18 -15.40 4.71
CA ILE A 63 -9.06 -15.51 3.77
C ILE A 63 -9.57 -15.46 2.32
N PRO A 64 -9.10 -14.53 1.47
CA PRO A 64 -9.42 -14.55 0.06
C PRO A 64 -9.01 -15.89 -0.59
N GLY A 65 -9.97 -16.58 -1.21
CA GLY A 65 -9.74 -17.89 -1.80
C GLY A 65 -8.65 -17.88 -2.88
N VAL A 66 -8.01 -19.03 -3.11
CA VAL A 66 -6.94 -19.16 -4.11
C VAL A 66 -7.51 -19.30 -5.53
N MET A 67 -6.99 -18.51 -6.46
CA MET A 67 -7.38 -18.54 -7.86
C MET A 67 -6.85 -19.81 -8.55
N SER A 68 -7.76 -20.57 -9.16
CA SER A 68 -7.39 -21.71 -10.02
C SER A 68 -7.06 -21.24 -11.44
N PRO A 69 -6.15 -21.91 -12.16
CA PRO A 69 -5.93 -21.60 -13.58
C PRO A 69 -7.15 -21.97 -14.42
N THR A 70 -7.50 -21.11 -15.37
CA THR A 70 -8.54 -21.37 -16.39
C THR A 70 -8.13 -22.40 -17.43
N GLY A 71 -6.83 -22.64 -17.60
CA GLY A 71 -6.32 -23.60 -18.57
C GLY A 71 -4.80 -23.55 -18.67
N THR A 72 -4.29 -23.84 -19.86
CA THR A 72 -2.87 -23.77 -20.18
C THR A 72 -2.65 -22.99 -21.47
N ARG A 73 -1.62 -22.14 -21.51
CA ARG A 73 -1.20 -21.40 -22.70
C ARG A 73 0.31 -21.46 -22.82
N ASP A 74 0.80 -21.84 -24.00
CA ASP A 74 2.24 -22.03 -24.27
C ASP A 74 2.97 -22.92 -23.25
N GLY A 75 2.27 -23.94 -22.74
CA GLY A 75 2.79 -24.91 -21.77
C GLY A 75 2.86 -24.40 -20.32
N ALA A 76 2.40 -23.18 -20.03
CA ALA A 76 2.27 -22.64 -18.68
C ALA A 76 0.79 -22.61 -18.23
N PRO A 77 0.51 -22.64 -16.90
CA PRO A 77 -0.82 -22.34 -16.39
C PRO A 77 -1.30 -20.97 -16.88
N TYR A 78 -2.55 -20.89 -17.30
CA TYR A 78 -3.17 -19.69 -17.84
C TYR A 78 -4.38 -19.29 -17.01
N TYR A 79 -4.40 -18.03 -16.61
CA TYR A 79 -5.45 -17.39 -15.82
C TYR A 79 -6.10 -16.30 -16.67
N ARG A 80 -7.37 -16.48 -17.01
CA ARG A 80 -8.19 -15.38 -17.53
C ARG A 80 -8.99 -14.79 -16.37
N VAL A 81 -8.71 -13.54 -16.04
CA VAL A 81 -9.28 -12.82 -14.90
C VAL A 81 -10.14 -11.69 -15.45
N GLU A 82 -11.44 -11.75 -15.22
CA GLU A 82 -12.37 -10.72 -15.70
C GLU A 82 -12.57 -9.67 -14.61
N MET A 83 -12.31 -8.40 -14.89
CA MET A 83 -12.73 -7.29 -14.04
C MET A 83 -14.21 -7.05 -14.29
N ARG A 84 -15.05 -7.25 -13.28
CA ARG A 84 -16.52 -7.17 -13.40
C ARG A 84 -17.15 -6.45 -12.21
N PRO A 85 -18.35 -5.89 -12.39
CA PRO A 85 -19.20 -5.53 -11.26
C PRO A 85 -19.45 -6.76 -10.37
N GLY A 86 -19.53 -6.51 -9.07
CA GLY A 86 -19.98 -7.45 -8.06
C GLY A 86 -20.71 -6.72 -6.95
N THR A 87 -21.18 -7.49 -5.98
CA THR A 87 -21.82 -7.00 -4.77
C THR A 87 -21.12 -7.64 -3.56
N HIS A 88 -20.80 -6.84 -2.54
CA HIS A 88 -20.01 -7.29 -1.40
C HIS A 88 -20.64 -6.89 -0.07
N SER A 89 -20.66 -7.82 0.88
CA SER A 89 -21.17 -7.60 2.24
C SER A 89 -20.01 -7.28 3.18
N HIS A 90 -19.81 -6.01 3.49
CA HIS A 90 -18.78 -5.57 4.44
C HIS A 90 -19.14 -5.82 5.91
N HIS A 91 -20.44 -5.70 6.24
CA HIS A 91 -20.98 -5.87 7.59
C HIS A 91 -22.44 -6.31 7.47
N PRO A 92 -22.97 -7.18 8.37
CA PRO A 92 -24.39 -7.59 8.34
C PRO A 92 -25.39 -6.42 8.41
N ASP A 93 -24.98 -5.29 8.97
CA ASP A 93 -25.80 -4.08 9.14
C ASP A 93 -25.49 -2.97 8.12
N ILE A 94 -24.51 -3.16 7.22
CA ILE A 94 -24.31 -2.30 6.04
C ILE A 94 -24.99 -3.01 4.85
N PRO A 95 -25.90 -2.37 4.11
CA PRO A 95 -26.45 -2.97 2.89
C PRO A 95 -25.34 -3.35 1.91
N ASP A 96 -25.51 -4.47 1.19
CA ASP A 96 -24.46 -4.94 0.27
C ASP A 96 -24.02 -3.83 -0.71
N THR A 97 -22.71 -3.62 -0.77
CA THR A 97 -22.07 -2.54 -1.51
C THR A 97 -21.76 -3.01 -2.93
N LYS A 98 -22.00 -2.15 -3.92
CA LYS A 98 -21.52 -2.40 -5.29
C LYS A 98 -20.01 -2.22 -5.33
N VAL A 99 -19.31 -3.21 -5.90
CA VAL A 99 -17.85 -3.19 -6.05
C VAL A 99 -17.46 -3.49 -7.48
N TRP A 100 -16.23 -3.13 -7.83
CA TRP A 100 -15.52 -3.70 -8.97
C TRP A 100 -14.53 -4.72 -8.45
N GLY A 101 -14.56 -5.92 -9.03
CA GLY A 101 -13.77 -7.02 -8.50
C GLY A 101 -13.16 -7.89 -9.58
N TYR A 102 -12.08 -8.57 -9.22
CA TYR A 102 -11.45 -9.58 -10.05
C TYR A 102 -12.22 -10.88 -9.95
N LYS A 103 -12.94 -11.23 -11.01
CA LYS A 103 -13.69 -12.48 -11.12
C LYS A 103 -12.77 -13.60 -11.56
N GLY A 104 -12.49 -14.52 -10.64
CA GLY A 104 -11.75 -15.74 -10.92
C GLY A 104 -12.65 -16.84 -11.51
N PRO A 105 -12.07 -18.02 -11.79
CA PRO A 105 -12.86 -19.17 -12.21
C PRO A 105 -13.82 -19.61 -11.11
N ASN A 106 -15.04 -19.95 -11.52
CA ASN A 106 -16.17 -20.36 -10.66
C ASN A 106 -16.83 -19.25 -9.84
N ASP A 107 -16.38 -18.01 -9.95
CA ASP A 107 -17.08 -16.87 -9.37
C ASP A 107 -18.28 -16.48 -10.23
N ALA A 108 -19.37 -16.06 -9.60
CA ALA A 108 -20.55 -15.59 -10.30
C ALA A 108 -20.36 -14.16 -10.85
N GLU A 109 -19.64 -13.33 -10.12
CA GLU A 109 -19.42 -11.89 -10.35
C GLU A 109 -18.03 -11.46 -9.85
N GLY A 110 -17.68 -10.18 -10.02
CA GLY A 110 -16.44 -9.62 -9.47
C GLY A 110 -16.36 -9.84 -7.96
N GLN A 111 -15.18 -10.21 -7.45
CA GLN A 111 -14.94 -10.46 -6.02
C GLN A 111 -14.04 -9.37 -5.43
N TYR A 112 -14.31 -8.99 -4.17
CA TYR A 112 -13.51 -8.05 -3.40
C TYR A 112 -13.21 -8.62 -2.00
N PRO A 113 -11.92 -8.72 -1.60
CA PRO A 113 -10.74 -8.64 -2.46
C PRO A 113 -10.75 -9.70 -3.56
N GLY A 114 -9.97 -9.47 -4.62
CA GLY A 114 -9.72 -10.47 -5.64
C GLY A 114 -9.07 -11.73 -5.06
N LYS A 115 -9.37 -12.89 -5.62
CA LYS A 115 -8.78 -14.18 -5.21
C LYS A 115 -7.25 -14.15 -5.26
N THR A 116 -6.61 -14.79 -4.29
CA THR A 116 -5.15 -14.89 -4.20
C THR A 116 -4.59 -15.67 -5.38
N ILE A 117 -3.65 -15.10 -6.14
CA ILE A 117 -2.86 -15.87 -7.11
C ILE A 117 -1.66 -16.46 -6.38
N GLU A 118 -1.61 -17.78 -6.25
CA GLU A 118 -0.43 -18.46 -5.72
C GLU A 118 0.47 -18.96 -6.85
N ALA A 119 1.75 -18.58 -6.79
CA ALA A 119 2.76 -18.98 -7.74
C ALA A 119 3.97 -19.58 -7.03
N ALA A 120 4.80 -20.34 -7.75
CA ALA A 120 6.07 -20.83 -7.23
C ALA A 120 7.24 -20.15 -7.95
N VAL A 121 8.31 -19.88 -7.20
CA VAL A 121 9.55 -19.34 -7.74
C VAL A 121 10.04 -20.19 -8.92
N ASN A 122 10.49 -19.52 -9.99
CA ASN A 122 10.93 -20.09 -11.25
C ASN A 122 9.86 -20.89 -12.02
N ARG A 123 8.56 -20.75 -11.67
CA ARG A 123 7.46 -21.36 -12.42
C ARG A 123 6.67 -20.28 -13.15
N ARG A 124 6.87 -20.25 -14.47
CA ARG A 124 6.18 -19.33 -15.39
C ARG A 124 4.67 -19.55 -15.35
N LEU A 125 3.90 -18.47 -15.37
CA LEU A 125 2.45 -18.48 -15.56
C LEU A 125 2.02 -17.36 -16.50
N LYS A 126 0.80 -17.48 -17.05
CA LYS A 126 0.22 -16.51 -17.99
C LYS A 126 -1.06 -15.93 -17.38
N VAL A 127 -1.21 -14.62 -17.40
CA VAL A 127 -2.44 -13.96 -16.93
C VAL A 127 -2.99 -13.05 -18.02
N GLU A 128 -4.29 -13.06 -18.21
CA GLU A 128 -5.01 -12.13 -19.08
C GLU A 128 -6.08 -11.45 -18.24
N PHE A 129 -5.85 -10.17 -17.93
CA PHE A 129 -6.84 -9.32 -17.28
C PHE A 129 -7.74 -8.74 -18.35
N VAL A 130 -9.05 -8.95 -18.23
CA VAL A 130 -10.03 -8.50 -19.22
C VAL A 130 -11.00 -7.54 -18.58
N ASN A 131 -11.09 -6.34 -19.15
CA ASN A 131 -12.06 -5.34 -18.74
C ASN A 131 -13.47 -5.72 -19.22
N GLU A 132 -14.33 -6.11 -18.30
CA GLU A 132 -15.75 -6.44 -18.51
C GLU A 132 -16.64 -5.56 -17.61
N LEU A 133 -16.15 -4.36 -17.28
CA LEU A 133 -16.84 -3.35 -16.47
C LEU A 133 -17.84 -2.55 -17.31
N PRO A 134 -18.76 -1.79 -16.69
CA PRO A 134 -19.63 -0.86 -17.42
C PRO A 134 -18.80 0.27 -18.06
N ASP A 135 -19.38 0.99 -19.03
CA ASP A 135 -18.73 2.12 -19.69
C ASP A 135 -18.70 3.40 -18.82
N GLN A 136 -19.42 3.40 -17.70
CA GLN A 136 -19.47 4.48 -16.71
C GLN A 136 -18.91 3.97 -15.38
N HIS A 137 -18.07 4.79 -14.74
CA HIS A 137 -17.46 4.51 -13.46
C HIS A 137 -18.52 4.57 -12.33
N ILE A 138 -18.25 3.90 -11.20
CA ILE A 138 -19.12 3.96 -10.01
C ILE A 138 -18.93 5.22 -9.17
N PHE A 139 -17.95 6.04 -9.54
CA PHE A 139 -17.56 7.31 -8.93
C PHE A 139 -17.42 8.32 -10.07
N ASP A 140 -17.48 9.61 -9.76
CA ASP A 140 -17.22 10.64 -10.76
C ASP A 140 -15.74 10.67 -11.15
N VAL A 141 -15.48 10.73 -12.46
CA VAL A 141 -14.14 10.90 -13.01
C VAL A 141 -13.92 12.38 -13.28
N ASP A 142 -13.11 13.02 -12.43
CA ASP A 142 -12.71 14.41 -12.61
C ASP A 142 -11.80 14.56 -13.83
N THR A 143 -12.32 15.16 -14.90
CA THR A 143 -11.60 15.31 -16.19
C THR A 143 -10.46 16.32 -16.15
N ARG A 144 -10.21 16.97 -15.01
CA ARG A 144 -9.02 17.81 -14.80
C ARG A 144 -7.78 16.99 -14.46
N VAL A 145 -7.97 15.77 -13.95
CA VAL A 145 -6.86 14.87 -13.61
C VAL A 145 -6.22 14.36 -14.88
N HIS A 146 -4.89 14.36 -14.92
CA HIS A 146 -4.15 13.94 -16.10
C HIS A 146 -4.45 12.48 -16.50
N GLY A 147 -4.51 12.25 -17.81
CA GLY A 147 -4.79 10.95 -18.41
C GLY A 147 -6.27 10.62 -18.57
N THR A 148 -7.19 11.51 -18.20
CA THR A 148 -8.65 11.30 -18.25
C THR A 148 -9.33 11.88 -19.49
N THR A 149 -8.56 12.56 -20.37
CA THR A 149 -9.06 13.15 -21.61
C THR A 149 -8.20 12.78 -22.82
N TRP A 150 -8.66 13.09 -24.04
CA TRP A 150 -7.84 12.87 -25.25
C TRP A 150 -6.63 13.79 -25.31
N GLU A 151 -6.76 15.00 -24.76
CA GLU A 151 -5.76 16.06 -24.75
C GLU A 151 -4.53 15.72 -23.89
N ASP A 152 -4.66 14.74 -22.99
CA ASP A 152 -3.58 14.24 -22.14
C ASP A 152 -2.62 13.30 -22.88
N TYR A 153 -2.97 12.85 -24.10
CA TYR A 153 -2.18 11.91 -24.88
C TYR A 153 -1.61 12.55 -26.14
N ASP A 154 -0.60 11.89 -26.72
CA ASP A 154 -0.01 12.31 -27.99
C ASP A 154 -1.06 12.41 -29.12
N GLU A 155 -0.99 13.50 -29.89
CA GLU A 155 -1.96 13.84 -30.95
C GLU A 155 -2.01 12.77 -32.06
N GLU A 156 -0.90 12.11 -32.40
CA GLU A 156 -0.86 11.05 -33.41
C GLU A 156 -1.61 9.79 -32.94
N TRP A 157 -1.50 9.46 -31.65
CA TRP A 157 -2.27 8.36 -31.08
C TRP A 157 -3.75 8.72 -30.90
N ALA A 158 -4.05 9.88 -30.29
CA ALA A 158 -5.41 10.28 -29.96
C ALA A 158 -6.28 10.50 -31.21
N SER A 159 -5.71 11.05 -32.29
CA SER A 159 -6.45 11.34 -33.54
C SER A 159 -6.94 10.10 -34.31
N GLN A 160 -6.61 8.88 -33.86
CA GLN A 160 -7.09 7.62 -34.43
C GLN A 160 -8.50 7.27 -33.98
N TYR A 161 -9.00 7.90 -32.92
CA TYR A 161 -10.29 7.61 -32.32
C TYR A 161 -11.28 8.76 -32.57
N ASP A 162 -12.52 8.39 -32.84
CA ASP A 162 -13.65 9.31 -32.91
C ASP A 162 -14.55 9.08 -31.68
N GLY A 163 -14.97 10.14 -31.00
CA GLY A 163 -15.96 10.08 -29.92
C GLY A 163 -15.45 10.50 -28.55
N ALA A 164 -16.20 10.12 -27.51
CA ALA A 164 -15.84 10.42 -26.14
C ALA A 164 -14.65 9.55 -25.69
N PHE A 165 -13.77 10.12 -24.87
CA PHE A 165 -12.71 9.36 -24.21
C PHE A 165 -13.35 8.29 -23.31
N PRO A 166 -12.84 7.04 -23.30
CA PRO A 166 -13.41 5.99 -22.47
C PRO A 166 -13.20 6.31 -21.00
N GLU A 167 -14.28 6.55 -20.27
CA GLU A 167 -14.27 6.85 -18.84
C GLU A 167 -13.67 5.69 -18.04
N VAL A 168 -14.13 4.46 -18.33
CA VAL A 168 -13.67 3.24 -17.66
C VAL A 168 -12.52 2.58 -18.42
N ARG A 169 -11.35 2.61 -17.79
CA ARG A 169 -10.10 2.03 -18.29
C ARG A 169 -9.46 1.22 -17.17
N THR A 170 -8.77 0.15 -17.54
CA THR A 170 -8.06 -0.71 -16.57
C THR A 170 -6.71 -1.17 -17.10
N SER A 171 -5.71 -1.22 -16.22
CA SER A 171 -4.36 -1.76 -16.45
C SER A 171 -3.92 -2.44 -15.16
N THR A 172 -3.89 -3.78 -15.09
CA THR A 172 -3.55 -4.45 -13.84
C THR A 172 -2.04 -4.56 -13.65
N HIS A 173 -1.51 -3.94 -12.61
CA HIS A 173 -0.14 -4.10 -12.14
C HIS A 173 -0.05 -5.24 -11.12
N ALA A 174 0.98 -6.08 -11.23
CA ALA A 174 1.30 -7.10 -10.22
C ALA A 174 2.50 -6.61 -9.39
N HIS A 175 2.19 -5.76 -8.42
CA HIS A 175 3.12 -5.06 -7.54
C HIS A 175 4.21 -5.96 -6.95
N GLY A 176 5.45 -5.58 -7.24
CA GLY A 176 6.66 -6.26 -6.78
C GLY A 176 7.15 -7.37 -7.72
N LEU A 177 6.43 -7.72 -8.80
CA LEU A 177 6.93 -8.72 -9.76
C LEU A 177 8.07 -8.15 -10.61
N HIS A 178 9.14 -8.93 -10.75
CA HIS A 178 10.19 -8.69 -11.72
C HIS A 178 9.73 -9.25 -13.07
N VAL A 179 9.19 -8.39 -13.91
CA VAL A 179 8.54 -8.77 -15.18
C VAL A 179 9.00 -7.89 -16.33
N GLU A 180 8.84 -8.36 -17.57
CA GLU A 180 9.04 -7.52 -18.74
C GLU A 180 7.98 -6.41 -18.83
N SER A 181 8.41 -5.21 -19.24
CA SER A 181 7.60 -3.99 -19.41
C SER A 181 6.21 -4.23 -20.02
N ALA A 182 6.13 -5.04 -21.09
CA ALA A 182 4.87 -5.37 -21.76
C ALA A 182 3.87 -6.20 -20.93
N SER A 183 4.26 -6.69 -19.75
CA SER A 183 3.40 -7.43 -18.81
C SER A 183 3.41 -6.80 -17.42
N ASP A 184 3.92 -5.57 -17.30
CA ASP A 184 4.07 -4.91 -16.02
C ASP A 184 2.75 -4.29 -15.57
N GLY A 185 1.88 -3.90 -16.51
CA GLY A 185 0.68 -3.13 -16.21
C GLY A 185 0.99 -1.65 -16.08
N LEU A 186 1.73 -1.10 -17.05
CA LEU A 186 2.07 0.31 -17.06
C LEU A 186 0.80 1.19 -17.18
N PRO A 187 0.86 2.46 -16.73
CA PRO A 187 -0.29 3.34 -16.73
C PRO A 187 -1.00 3.48 -18.07
N GLU A 188 -0.24 3.61 -19.15
CA GLU A 188 -0.75 3.77 -20.52
C GLU A 188 -0.92 2.44 -21.28
N GLN A 189 -0.78 1.29 -20.61
CA GLN A 189 -1.14 -0.04 -21.13
C GLN A 189 -2.62 -0.37 -20.89
N TRP A 190 -3.44 0.61 -20.52
CA TRP A 190 -4.84 0.41 -20.20
C TRP A 190 -5.66 -0.09 -21.40
N SER A 191 -6.80 -0.72 -21.09
CA SER A 191 -7.84 -1.05 -22.07
C SER A 191 -9.21 -0.60 -21.58
N SER A 192 -10.05 -0.13 -22.49
CA SER A 192 -11.46 0.18 -22.22
C SER A 192 -12.28 -1.11 -22.08
N SER A 193 -13.54 -0.97 -21.67
CA SER A 193 -14.43 -2.13 -21.53
C SER A 193 -14.62 -2.89 -22.85
N SER A 194 -14.61 -4.22 -22.73
CA SER A 194 -15.04 -5.16 -23.77
C SER A 194 -16.45 -5.70 -23.52
N ALA A 195 -17.11 -5.24 -22.45
CA ALA A 195 -18.44 -5.68 -22.07
C ALA A 195 -19.44 -5.50 -23.23
N ASN A 196 -20.40 -6.42 -23.32
CA ASN A 196 -21.42 -6.42 -24.38
C ASN A 196 -20.87 -6.44 -25.82
N GLY A 197 -19.59 -6.80 -26.01
CA GLY A 197 -18.93 -6.83 -27.32
C GLY A 197 -18.59 -5.44 -27.86
N ALA A 198 -18.33 -4.47 -26.97
CA ALA A 198 -17.86 -3.14 -27.33
C ALA A 198 -16.51 -3.21 -28.07
N ASP A 199 -16.28 -2.24 -28.96
CA ASP A 199 -14.98 -2.06 -29.61
C ASP A 199 -13.99 -1.53 -28.56
N VAL A 200 -12.94 -2.32 -28.29
CA VAL A 200 -11.96 -1.99 -27.26
C VAL A 200 -10.97 -0.94 -27.77
N ILE A 201 -10.82 0.13 -27.01
CA ILE A 201 -9.76 1.12 -27.14
C ILE A 201 -8.64 0.73 -26.20
N THR A 202 -7.40 0.77 -26.66
CA THR A 202 -6.22 0.47 -25.85
C THR A 202 -5.28 1.66 -25.81
N GLY A 203 -4.74 1.96 -24.64
CA GLY A 203 -3.78 3.04 -24.41
C GLY A 203 -2.53 2.95 -25.32
N PRO A 204 -1.78 4.05 -25.47
CA PRO A 204 -0.69 4.14 -26.45
C PRO A 204 0.45 3.16 -26.21
N GLN A 205 0.62 2.67 -24.98
CA GLN A 205 1.68 1.72 -24.63
C GLN A 205 1.18 0.27 -24.61
N PHE A 206 -0.08 -0.01 -24.94
CA PHE A 206 -0.60 -1.37 -24.97
C PHE A 206 0.12 -2.24 -26.01
N GLU A 207 0.80 -3.29 -25.53
CA GLU A 207 1.50 -4.23 -26.41
C GLU A 207 0.81 -5.58 -26.54
N LYS A 208 0.21 -6.08 -25.44
CA LYS A 208 -0.39 -7.43 -25.41
C LYS A 208 -1.39 -7.60 -24.27
N ALA A 209 -2.40 -8.44 -24.51
CA ALA A 209 -3.41 -8.80 -23.52
C ALA A 209 -2.94 -9.88 -22.51
N VAL A 210 -1.95 -10.71 -22.89
CA VAL A 210 -1.52 -11.85 -22.05
C VAL A 210 -0.15 -11.60 -21.46
N TYR A 211 -0.15 -11.38 -20.16
CA TYR A 211 1.00 -11.11 -19.35
C TYR A 211 1.80 -12.38 -19.09
N ASP A 212 3.11 -12.21 -18.99
CA ASP A 212 4.06 -13.30 -18.88
C ASP A 212 4.89 -13.25 -17.60
N TYR A 213 4.36 -13.84 -16.53
CA TYR A 213 5.02 -13.82 -15.24
C TYR A 213 6.03 -14.97 -15.15
N THR A 214 7.31 -14.62 -15.22
CA THR A 214 8.39 -15.61 -15.16
C THR A 214 8.65 -16.12 -13.74
N ASN A 215 8.25 -15.35 -12.72
CA ASN A 215 8.42 -15.66 -11.30
C ASN A 215 9.88 -15.90 -10.90
N ARG A 216 10.81 -15.17 -11.52
CA ARG A 216 12.25 -15.32 -11.30
C ARG A 216 12.77 -14.28 -10.31
N GLN A 217 12.31 -14.40 -9.07
CA GLN A 217 12.73 -13.57 -7.93
C GLN A 217 12.56 -14.37 -6.63
N SER A 218 12.96 -13.78 -5.50
CA SER A 218 12.78 -14.37 -4.17
C SER A 218 11.29 -14.52 -3.81
N PRO A 219 10.91 -15.50 -2.97
CA PRO A 219 9.55 -15.59 -2.42
C PRO A 219 9.18 -14.33 -1.68
N ALA A 220 7.92 -13.90 -1.81
CA ALA A 220 7.44 -12.67 -1.23
C ALA A 220 5.91 -12.64 -1.14
N THR A 221 5.41 -11.68 -0.37
CA THR A 221 4.02 -11.23 -0.43
C THR A 221 3.93 -10.12 -1.46
N LEU A 222 3.37 -10.44 -2.62
CA LEU A 222 3.06 -9.51 -3.68
C LEU A 222 1.55 -9.28 -3.70
N TRP A 223 1.11 -8.35 -4.53
CA TRP A 223 -0.30 -8.09 -4.73
C TRP A 223 -0.52 -7.60 -6.16
N TYR A 224 -1.76 -7.56 -6.60
CA TYR A 224 -2.13 -7.04 -7.90
C TYR A 224 -3.29 -6.08 -7.76
N HIS A 225 -3.22 -4.97 -8.47
CA HIS A 225 -4.20 -3.89 -8.43
C HIS A 225 -4.27 -3.17 -9.76
N ASP A 226 -5.32 -2.39 -9.96
CA ASP A 226 -5.39 -1.53 -11.14
C ASP A 226 -4.36 -0.39 -11.06
N HIS A 227 -3.91 0.07 -12.22
CA HIS A 227 -2.86 1.05 -12.44
C HIS A 227 -3.17 1.90 -13.69
N ALA A 228 -4.44 2.10 -14.06
CA ALA A 228 -4.77 2.86 -15.27
C ALA A 228 -4.62 4.38 -15.05
N LEU A 229 -3.81 5.03 -15.90
CA LEU A 229 -3.46 6.46 -15.80
C LEU A 229 -4.67 7.37 -15.53
N GLY A 230 -4.62 8.13 -14.44
CA GLY A 230 -5.63 9.13 -14.05
C GLY A 230 -6.85 8.57 -13.33
N THR A 231 -6.93 7.24 -13.17
CA THR A 231 -8.06 6.53 -12.54
C THR A 231 -7.62 5.46 -11.55
N THR A 232 -6.32 5.33 -11.24
CA THR A 232 -5.82 4.31 -10.30
C THR A 232 -6.54 4.42 -8.95
N ARG A 233 -6.65 5.64 -8.40
CA ARG A 233 -7.29 5.89 -7.10
C ARG A 233 -8.74 5.42 -7.06
N LEU A 234 -9.47 5.56 -8.17
CA LEU A 234 -10.89 5.21 -8.29
C LEU A 234 -11.07 3.71 -8.47
N ASN A 235 -10.28 3.11 -9.35
CA ASN A 235 -10.34 1.69 -9.69
C ASN A 235 -9.95 0.81 -8.48
N VAL A 236 -8.91 1.20 -7.73
CA VAL A 236 -8.49 0.49 -6.52
C VAL A 236 -9.51 0.67 -5.40
N TYR A 237 -10.03 1.89 -5.19
CA TYR A 237 -11.06 2.14 -4.17
C TYR A 237 -12.35 1.35 -4.44
N ALA A 238 -12.72 1.20 -5.72
CA ALA A 238 -13.85 0.40 -6.18
C ALA A 238 -13.72 -1.11 -5.85
N GLY A 239 -12.49 -1.61 -5.64
CA GLY A 239 -12.23 -2.97 -5.17
C GLY A 239 -11.25 -3.79 -6.01
N LEU A 240 -10.61 -3.21 -7.04
CA LEU A 240 -9.65 -3.93 -7.88
C LEU A 240 -8.29 -4.09 -7.18
N ALA A 241 -8.24 -4.94 -6.15
CA ALA A 241 -7.03 -5.36 -5.46
C ALA A 241 -7.10 -6.85 -5.03
N GLY A 242 -5.97 -7.56 -5.07
CA GLY A 242 -5.87 -8.95 -4.59
C GLY A 242 -4.44 -9.40 -4.32
N PHE A 243 -4.25 -10.47 -3.57
CA PHE A 243 -2.91 -10.97 -3.23
C PHE A 243 -2.27 -11.78 -4.35
N TYR A 244 -0.95 -11.68 -4.48
CA TYR A 244 -0.12 -12.58 -5.26
C TYR A 244 0.95 -13.17 -4.34
N LEU A 245 0.88 -14.45 -4.00
CA LEU A 245 1.84 -15.07 -3.11
C LEU A 245 2.85 -15.88 -3.92
N LEU A 246 4.10 -15.43 -3.92
CA LEU A 246 5.20 -16.13 -4.56
C LEU A 246 5.87 -17.06 -3.56
N ARG A 247 5.68 -18.36 -3.72
CA ARG A 247 6.13 -19.43 -2.83
C ARG A 247 7.50 -19.95 -3.23
N GLY A 248 8.34 -20.27 -2.25
CA GLY A 248 9.63 -20.93 -2.48
C GLY A 248 10.01 -21.96 -1.42
N PRO A 249 10.93 -22.88 -1.74
CA PRO A 249 11.31 -23.99 -0.86
C PRO A 249 12.00 -23.51 0.43
N GLU A 250 12.54 -22.29 0.43
CA GLU A 250 13.09 -21.64 1.61
C GLU A 250 12.08 -21.40 2.73
N GLU A 251 10.78 -21.29 2.44
CA GLU A 251 9.76 -21.13 3.48
C GLU A 251 9.55 -22.44 4.25
N GLU A 252 9.53 -23.57 3.55
CA GLU A 252 9.24 -24.90 4.12
C GLU A 252 10.26 -25.32 5.19
N ARG A 253 11.53 -24.89 5.07
CA ARG A 253 12.60 -25.23 6.01
C ARG A 253 12.55 -24.46 7.33
N LEU A 254 11.78 -23.37 7.41
CA LEU A 254 11.74 -22.51 8.59
C LEU A 254 10.75 -23.01 9.65
N GLY A 255 9.84 -23.93 9.28
CA GLY A 255 8.81 -24.44 10.18
C GLY A 255 7.78 -23.38 10.60
N LEU A 256 7.71 -22.26 9.88
CA LEU A 256 6.76 -21.18 10.11
C LEU A 256 5.30 -21.68 10.03
N PRO A 257 4.35 -21.01 10.71
CA PRO A 257 2.94 -21.28 10.51
C PRO A 257 2.57 -21.23 9.02
N SER A 258 1.78 -22.20 8.58
CA SER A 258 1.42 -22.46 7.19
C SER A 258 0.02 -23.08 7.11
N GLY A 259 -0.57 -23.07 5.91
CA GLY A 259 -1.93 -23.57 5.71
C GLY A 259 -2.95 -22.62 6.34
N ASP A 260 -3.86 -23.19 7.13
CA ASP A 260 -4.87 -22.47 7.93
C ASP A 260 -4.28 -21.40 8.89
N ARG A 261 -3.00 -21.53 9.24
CA ARG A 261 -2.30 -20.56 10.10
C ARG A 261 -1.52 -19.48 9.36
N GLU A 262 -1.55 -19.47 8.03
CA GLU A 262 -0.96 -18.39 7.23
C GLU A 262 -2.08 -17.55 6.63
N VAL A 263 -2.26 -16.34 7.16
CA VAL A 263 -3.41 -15.50 6.89
C VAL A 263 -2.95 -14.23 6.18
N PRO A 264 -3.28 -14.05 4.89
CA PRO A 264 -3.10 -12.76 4.24
C PRO A 264 -4.11 -11.75 4.77
N MET A 265 -3.65 -10.54 5.10
CA MET A 265 -4.46 -9.47 5.67
C MET A 265 -4.25 -8.18 4.88
N LEU A 266 -5.24 -7.85 4.04
CA LEU A 266 -5.32 -6.60 3.30
C LEU A 266 -6.05 -5.57 4.16
N PHE A 267 -5.33 -4.56 4.62
CA PHE A 267 -5.86 -3.40 5.34
C PHE A 267 -6.22 -2.30 4.36
N GLN A 268 -7.45 -1.80 4.50
CA GLN A 268 -7.99 -0.68 3.75
C GLN A 268 -8.87 0.17 4.65
N ASP A 269 -9.08 1.41 4.26
CA ASP A 269 -10.10 2.29 4.81
C ASP A 269 -11.15 2.61 3.74
N ARG A 270 -12.41 2.69 4.16
CA ARG A 270 -13.55 3.02 3.31
C ARG A 270 -14.47 3.99 4.01
N ALA A 271 -15.29 4.67 3.23
CA ALA A 271 -16.44 5.41 3.70
C ALA A 271 -17.69 4.95 2.95
N PHE A 272 -18.83 4.96 3.64
CA PHE A 272 -20.11 4.49 3.15
C PHE A 272 -21.18 5.57 3.28
N ASN A 273 -22.06 5.68 2.29
CA ASN A 273 -23.18 6.60 2.36
C ASN A 273 -24.21 6.13 3.38
N GLY A 274 -24.63 7.00 4.28
CA GLY A 274 -25.52 6.71 5.41
C GLY A 274 -27.02 6.69 5.07
N PRO A 275 -27.88 6.35 6.05
CA PRO A 275 -29.34 6.40 5.91
C PRO A 275 -29.83 7.83 6.11
N ASP A 276 -29.67 8.70 5.12
CA ASP A 276 -30.26 10.06 4.99
C ASP A 276 -29.49 10.90 3.93
N GLU A 277 -28.43 10.35 3.33
CA GLU A 277 -27.71 10.95 2.22
C GLU A 277 -28.43 10.70 0.87
N ASP A 278 -28.07 11.49 -0.15
CA ASP A 278 -28.69 11.42 -1.48
C ASP A 278 -28.31 10.13 -2.23
N GLU A 279 -27.13 9.60 -1.95
CA GLU A 279 -26.63 8.35 -2.51
C GLU A 279 -27.22 7.11 -1.82
N PRO A 280 -27.28 5.95 -2.51
CA PRO A 280 -27.80 4.72 -1.93
C PRO A 280 -27.07 4.32 -0.63
N THR A 281 -27.81 4.13 0.45
CA THR A 281 -27.24 3.69 1.73
C THR A 281 -26.39 2.42 1.56
N GLY A 282 -25.17 2.44 2.12
CA GLY A 282 -24.19 1.36 2.01
C GLY A 282 -23.38 1.35 0.72
N SER A 283 -23.61 2.28 -0.23
CA SER A 283 -22.67 2.48 -1.34
C SER A 283 -21.39 3.15 -0.84
N TYR A 284 -20.27 2.92 -1.55
CA TYR A 284 -19.04 3.64 -1.26
C TYR A 284 -19.21 5.14 -1.47
N LYS A 285 -18.57 5.91 -0.59
CA LYS A 285 -18.49 7.36 -0.65
C LYS A 285 -17.09 7.78 -1.06
N TYR A 286 -17.00 8.64 -2.07
CA TYR A 286 -15.75 9.19 -2.58
C TYR A 286 -16.03 10.60 -3.14
N PRO A 287 -15.09 11.56 -3.09
CA PRO A 287 -15.31 12.91 -3.61
C PRO A 287 -15.66 12.95 -5.11
N GLU A 288 -16.55 13.85 -5.51
CA GLU A 288 -16.88 14.08 -6.93
C GLU A 288 -15.75 14.83 -7.67
N GLU A 289 -15.11 15.78 -6.99
CA GLU A 289 -13.95 16.52 -7.48
C GLU A 289 -12.66 15.91 -6.91
N PHE A 290 -11.54 16.07 -7.62
CA PHE A 290 -10.24 15.62 -7.14
C PHE A 290 -9.85 16.28 -5.81
N GLU A 291 -9.36 15.46 -4.88
CA GLU A 291 -8.79 15.84 -3.59
C GLU A 291 -7.41 15.17 -3.49
N ALA A 292 -6.42 15.90 -2.96
CA ALA A 292 -5.02 15.47 -2.99
C ALA A 292 -4.74 14.27 -2.06
N GLU A 293 -5.52 14.10 -1.00
CA GLU A 293 -5.49 12.90 -0.17
C GLU A 293 -6.89 12.59 0.36
N VAL A 294 -7.33 11.34 0.27
CA VAL A 294 -8.64 10.90 0.74
C VAL A 294 -8.48 9.78 1.77
N SER A 295 -9.20 9.89 2.89
CA SER A 295 -9.32 8.78 3.85
C SER A 295 -10.77 8.49 4.21
N GLY A 296 -11.04 7.23 4.54
CA GLY A 296 -12.29 6.77 5.13
C GLY A 296 -12.21 6.61 6.64
N ASP A 297 -13.39 6.50 7.28
CA ASP A 297 -13.57 6.30 8.72
C ASP A 297 -14.04 4.88 9.10
N VAL A 298 -14.08 3.95 8.14
CA VAL A 298 -14.39 2.53 8.38
C VAL A 298 -13.18 1.67 8.05
N SER A 299 -12.76 0.85 9.02
CA SER A 299 -11.66 -0.08 8.85
C SER A 299 -12.15 -1.31 8.14
N VAL A 300 -11.53 -1.63 7.02
CA VAL A 300 -11.84 -2.79 6.20
C VAL A 300 -10.63 -3.70 6.13
N VAL A 301 -10.73 -4.91 6.68
CA VAL A 301 -9.68 -5.93 6.63
C VAL A 301 -10.20 -7.14 5.87
N ASN A 302 -9.52 -7.51 4.77
CA ASN A 302 -10.00 -8.52 3.80
C ASN A 302 -11.43 -8.28 3.32
N GLY A 303 -11.83 -7.02 3.17
CA GLY A 303 -13.17 -6.63 2.73
C GLY A 303 -14.23 -6.61 3.84
N LEU A 304 -13.90 -6.95 5.09
CA LEU A 304 -14.84 -6.94 6.22
C LEU A 304 -14.66 -5.68 7.07
N ALA A 305 -15.75 -5.04 7.47
CA ALA A 305 -15.71 -3.87 8.35
C ALA A 305 -15.52 -4.30 9.82
N TRP A 306 -14.51 -3.75 10.50
CA TRP A 306 -14.11 -4.06 11.89
C TRP A 306 -14.28 -5.55 12.28
N PRO A 307 -13.56 -6.46 11.62
CA PRO A 307 -13.70 -7.87 11.89
C PRO A 307 -13.10 -8.23 13.25
N ARG A 308 -13.78 -9.13 13.96
CA ARG A 308 -13.27 -9.88 15.10
C ARG A 308 -13.02 -11.33 14.68
N PHE A 309 -11.75 -11.61 14.41
CA PHE A 309 -11.28 -12.92 13.98
C PHE A 309 -11.22 -13.89 15.14
N GLN A 310 -11.88 -15.04 15.00
CA GLN A 310 -11.73 -16.15 15.94
C GLN A 310 -10.43 -16.89 15.62
N VAL A 311 -9.54 -17.01 16.61
CA VAL A 311 -8.26 -17.70 16.47
C VAL A 311 -8.06 -18.71 17.59
N GLU A 312 -7.39 -19.81 17.26
CA GLU A 312 -6.91 -20.74 18.30
C GLU A 312 -5.72 -20.14 19.10
N PRO A 313 -5.52 -20.54 20.37
CA PRO A 313 -4.37 -20.11 21.17
C PRO A 313 -3.07 -20.81 20.70
N ARG A 314 -2.55 -20.38 19.55
CA ARG A 314 -1.34 -20.90 18.89
C ARG A 314 -0.70 -19.81 18.03
N GLN A 315 0.39 -20.17 17.35
CA GLN A 315 1.13 -19.27 16.47
C GLN A 315 0.51 -19.17 15.07
N TYR A 316 0.39 -17.94 14.56
CA TYR A 316 -0.05 -17.60 13.21
C TYR A 316 1.03 -16.79 12.48
N ARG A 317 1.04 -16.90 11.15
CA ARG A 317 1.82 -16.06 10.24
C ARG A 317 0.85 -15.17 9.49
N PHE A 318 1.04 -13.87 9.55
CA PHE A 318 0.21 -12.90 8.85
C PHE A 318 0.99 -12.24 7.73
N ARG A 319 0.42 -12.22 6.52
CA ARG A 319 0.95 -11.47 5.37
C ARG A 319 0.21 -10.16 5.29
N LEU A 320 0.72 -9.13 5.97
CA LEU A 320 0.10 -7.82 6.05
C LEU A 320 0.37 -7.05 4.75
N LEU A 321 -0.67 -6.40 4.24
CA LEU A 321 -0.63 -5.49 3.10
C LEU A 321 -1.46 -4.26 3.44
N ASN A 322 -0.88 -3.08 3.27
CA ASN A 322 -1.65 -1.85 3.21
C ASN A 322 -2.04 -1.60 1.74
N GLY A 323 -3.32 -1.77 1.42
CA GLY A 323 -3.87 -1.45 0.09
C GLY A 323 -4.83 -0.27 0.12
N SER A 324 -4.72 0.61 1.12
CA SER A 324 -5.43 1.90 1.15
C SER A 324 -4.91 2.83 0.07
N ASN A 325 -5.73 3.82 -0.29
CA ASN A 325 -5.33 4.87 -1.23
C ASN A 325 -4.19 5.74 -0.67
N GLY A 326 -4.39 6.35 0.51
CA GLY A 326 -3.39 7.24 1.12
C GLY A 326 -3.08 6.97 2.60
N ARG A 327 -3.92 6.20 3.30
CA ARG A 327 -3.78 6.00 4.75
C ARG A 327 -2.56 5.17 5.13
N PHE A 328 -1.78 5.66 6.09
CA PHE A 328 -0.74 4.91 6.79
C PHE A 328 -1.35 4.19 8.00
N PHE A 329 -0.83 3.01 8.34
CA PHE A 329 -1.23 2.26 9.53
C PHE A 329 -0.06 2.04 10.46
N GLY A 330 -0.16 2.52 11.70
CA GLY A 330 0.77 2.22 12.79
C GLY A 330 0.20 1.11 13.66
N LEU A 331 0.49 -0.14 13.27
CA LEU A 331 -0.18 -1.32 13.84
C LEU A 331 0.40 -1.68 15.21
N ALA A 332 -0.45 -1.76 16.22
CA ALA A 332 -0.10 -2.25 17.55
C ALA A 332 -1.22 -3.15 18.11
N PHE A 333 -0.88 -3.95 19.12
CA PHE A 333 -1.88 -4.67 19.91
C PHE A 333 -2.23 -3.87 21.17
N ASP A 334 -3.52 -3.86 21.51
CA ASP A 334 -4.04 -3.42 22.79
C ASP A 334 -4.90 -4.51 23.43
N ASN A 335 -4.94 -4.53 24.76
CA ASN A 335 -5.72 -5.50 25.54
C ASN A 335 -6.13 -4.89 26.89
N GLU A 336 -7.39 -5.10 27.30
CA GLU A 336 -7.88 -4.67 28.61
C GLU A 336 -7.08 -5.30 29.78
N GLY A 337 -6.53 -6.50 29.58
CA GLY A 337 -5.66 -7.19 30.54
C GLY A 337 -4.26 -6.57 30.70
N GLY A 338 -3.85 -5.67 29.80
CA GLY A 338 -2.58 -4.95 29.81
C GLY A 338 -1.37 -5.74 29.27
N THR A 339 -1.53 -7.03 28.96
CA THR A 339 -0.51 -7.85 28.30
C THR A 339 -0.93 -8.16 26.87
N VAL A 340 -0.03 -8.02 25.92
CA VAL A 340 -0.28 -8.26 24.49
C VAL A 340 0.83 -9.15 23.91
N PRO A 341 0.56 -9.91 22.83
CA PRO A 341 1.61 -10.68 22.18
C PRO A 341 2.59 -9.77 21.44
N THR A 342 3.83 -10.24 21.29
CA THR A 342 4.82 -9.59 20.42
C THR A 342 4.54 -9.93 18.96
N MET A 343 4.56 -8.92 18.09
CA MET A 343 4.63 -9.11 16.65
C MET A 343 6.08 -9.26 16.21
N TYR A 344 6.44 -10.40 15.65
CA TYR A 344 7.77 -10.60 15.06
C TYR A 344 7.69 -10.42 13.55
N GLN A 345 8.17 -9.29 13.04
CA GLN A 345 8.35 -9.12 11.60
C GLN A 345 9.52 -9.97 11.13
N ILE A 346 9.28 -10.82 10.15
CA ILE A 346 10.27 -11.72 9.53
C ILE A 346 10.52 -11.39 8.06
N GLY A 347 9.71 -10.53 7.44
CA GLY A 347 9.86 -10.13 6.05
C GLY A 347 9.30 -8.75 5.73
N THR A 348 9.76 -8.22 4.61
CA THR A 348 9.36 -6.94 3.98
C THR A 348 8.66 -7.23 2.65
N ASP A 349 8.44 -6.18 1.85
CA ASP A 349 7.85 -6.20 0.51
C ASP A 349 8.33 -7.38 -0.35
N LEU A 350 9.65 -7.58 -0.44
CA LEU A 350 10.29 -8.53 -1.36
C LEU A 350 11.15 -9.59 -0.65
N GLY A 351 10.58 -10.18 0.40
CA GLY A 351 11.08 -11.42 1.02
C GLY A 351 11.47 -11.24 2.47
N PHE A 352 12.35 -12.12 2.97
CA PHE A 352 12.71 -12.14 4.38
C PHE A 352 13.65 -10.99 4.77
N LEU A 353 13.47 -10.51 6.01
CA LEU A 353 14.44 -9.71 6.71
C LEU A 353 15.68 -10.55 7.02
N ARG A 354 16.80 -9.87 7.27
CA ARG A 354 18.01 -10.53 7.76
C ARG A 354 17.80 -11.17 9.14
N ASP A 355 17.16 -10.43 10.04
CA ASP A 355 16.89 -10.83 11.43
C ASP A 355 15.43 -10.46 11.75
N ALA A 356 14.75 -11.27 12.55
CA ALA A 356 13.39 -10.96 12.97
C ALA A 356 13.38 -9.71 13.87
N VAL A 357 12.41 -8.82 13.64
CA VAL A 357 12.24 -7.57 14.41
C VAL A 357 11.04 -7.71 15.33
N ALA A 358 11.26 -7.52 16.63
CA ALA A 358 10.20 -7.54 17.63
C ALA A 358 9.50 -6.17 17.68
N VAL A 359 8.18 -6.19 17.61
CA VAL A 359 7.28 -5.04 17.65
C VAL A 359 6.22 -5.24 18.74
N GLY A 360 6.01 -4.22 19.56
CA GLY A 360 5.07 -4.19 20.67
C GLY A 360 5.66 -3.51 21.91
N PRO A 361 4.92 -3.49 23.03
CA PRO A 361 5.38 -2.84 24.26
C PRO A 361 6.74 -3.37 24.73
N ASP A 362 7.60 -2.43 25.15
CA ASP A 362 8.96 -2.69 25.64
C ASP A 362 9.91 -3.33 24.59
N GLN A 363 9.55 -3.32 23.31
CA GLN A 363 10.40 -3.79 22.20
C GLN A 363 11.18 -2.64 21.54
N SER A 364 11.96 -2.97 20.51
CA SER A 364 12.66 -1.95 19.70
C SER A 364 11.73 -1.02 18.93
N LYS A 365 10.46 -1.41 18.78
CA LYS A 365 9.40 -0.70 18.08
C LYS A 365 8.08 -0.90 18.83
N GLU A 366 7.37 0.18 19.08
CA GLU A 366 6.07 0.14 19.76
C GLU A 366 4.94 -0.29 18.79
N SER A 367 4.98 0.22 17.55
CA SER A 367 4.05 -0.12 16.47
C SER A 367 4.79 -0.44 15.16
N LEU A 368 4.13 -1.18 14.28
CA LEU A 368 4.60 -1.52 12.94
C LEU A 368 3.95 -0.56 11.94
N LEU A 369 4.72 0.42 11.45
CA LEU A 369 4.25 1.38 10.46
C LEU A 369 4.24 0.76 9.05
N LEU A 370 3.08 0.78 8.40
CA LEU A 370 2.84 0.28 7.05
C LEU A 370 2.20 1.39 6.20
N ALA A 371 2.95 1.90 5.23
CA ALA A 371 2.45 2.88 4.26
C ALA A 371 1.71 2.19 3.10
N PRO A 372 0.92 2.93 2.30
CA PRO A 372 0.31 2.39 1.08
C PRO A 372 1.29 1.55 0.27
N ALA A 373 0.84 0.37 -0.15
CA ALA A 373 1.57 -0.69 -0.87
C ALA A 373 2.74 -1.37 -0.15
N GLU A 374 3.10 -0.99 1.08
CA GLU A 374 4.07 -1.77 1.85
C GLU A 374 3.47 -3.09 2.34
N ARG A 375 4.32 -4.11 2.44
CA ARG A 375 3.95 -5.41 3.01
C ARG A 375 4.89 -5.77 4.16
N ALA A 376 4.33 -6.48 5.12
CA ALA A 376 5.09 -7.07 6.22
C ALA A 376 4.65 -8.53 6.43
N ASP A 377 5.63 -9.40 6.58
CA ASP A 377 5.40 -10.80 6.97
C ASP A 377 5.69 -10.93 8.45
N VAL A 378 4.68 -11.24 9.25
CA VAL A 378 4.79 -11.23 10.72
C VAL A 378 4.33 -12.56 11.31
N VAL A 379 4.91 -12.91 12.44
CA VAL A 379 4.54 -14.07 13.25
C VAL A 379 4.07 -13.60 14.61
N VAL A 380 2.91 -14.08 15.06
CA VAL A 380 2.31 -13.74 16.35
C VAL A 380 1.93 -15.04 17.06
N ASP A 381 2.25 -15.14 18.34
CA ASP A 381 1.88 -16.27 19.17
C ASP A 381 0.78 -15.90 20.17
N PHE A 382 -0.41 -16.47 19.99
CA PHE A 382 -1.55 -16.27 20.88
C PHE A 382 -1.64 -17.32 22.00
N SER A 383 -0.65 -18.22 22.13
CA SER A 383 -0.72 -19.34 23.07
C SER A 383 -0.85 -18.93 24.54
N GLU A 384 -0.30 -17.77 24.92
CA GLU A 384 -0.40 -17.21 26.29
C GLU A 384 -1.63 -16.32 26.50
N HIS A 385 -2.46 -16.13 25.46
CA HIS A 385 -3.62 -15.22 25.46
C HIS A 385 -4.96 -15.97 25.34
N ALA A 386 -5.02 -17.25 25.72
CA ALA A 386 -6.22 -18.06 25.60
C ALA A 386 -7.41 -17.47 26.38
N GLY A 387 -8.53 -17.23 25.68
CA GLY A 387 -9.75 -16.62 26.23
C GLY A 387 -9.72 -15.09 26.31
N GLU A 388 -8.68 -14.44 25.79
CA GLU A 388 -8.57 -12.98 25.71
C GLU A 388 -9.10 -12.46 24.37
N THR A 389 -9.37 -11.15 24.32
CA THR A 389 -9.67 -10.43 23.07
C THR A 389 -8.64 -9.32 22.91
N LEU A 390 -7.93 -9.34 21.79
CA LEU A 390 -6.85 -8.42 21.48
C LEU A 390 -7.29 -7.49 20.35
N THR A 391 -7.19 -6.19 20.55
CA THR A 391 -7.51 -5.19 19.51
C THR A 391 -6.26 -4.84 18.73
N VAL A 392 -6.33 -4.83 17.40
CA VAL A 392 -5.34 -4.21 16.53
C VAL A 392 -5.69 -2.73 16.41
N THR A 393 -4.80 -1.87 16.87
CA THR A 393 -4.96 -0.42 16.86
C THR A 393 -4.11 0.24 15.78
N ASN A 394 -4.44 1.50 15.50
CA ASN A 394 -3.70 2.38 14.61
C ASN A 394 -3.26 3.64 15.36
N ASP A 395 -1.96 3.88 15.44
CA ASP A 395 -1.39 5.12 15.98
C ASP A 395 -0.86 6.09 14.91
N ALA A 396 -1.02 5.76 13.62
CA ALA A 396 -0.64 6.65 12.52
C ALA A 396 -1.71 7.72 12.26
N GLY A 397 -1.21 8.94 12.06
CA GLY A 397 -1.98 10.11 11.67
C GLY A 397 -2.46 10.11 10.21
N PHE A 398 -3.37 11.03 9.89
CA PHE A 398 -3.78 11.33 8.51
C PHE A 398 -4.06 12.85 8.37
N PRO A 399 -3.47 13.55 7.39
CA PRO A 399 -2.35 13.10 6.55
C PRO A 399 -1.14 12.73 7.43
N PHE A 400 -0.25 11.87 6.91
CA PHE A 400 0.89 11.36 7.66
C PHE A 400 2.18 12.09 7.25
N GLU A 401 2.80 12.81 8.18
CA GLU A 401 4.04 13.57 7.92
C GLU A 401 5.30 12.80 8.36
N SER A 402 5.31 12.32 9.62
CA SER A 402 6.40 11.55 10.21
C SER A 402 5.96 10.86 11.51
N PRO A 403 6.69 9.84 12.02
CA PRO A 403 6.38 9.21 13.31
C PRO A 403 6.50 10.13 14.54
N SER A 404 7.26 11.23 14.44
CA SER A 404 7.52 12.14 15.56
C SER A 404 6.50 13.28 15.68
N GLU A 405 5.75 13.54 14.63
CA GLU A 405 4.70 14.56 14.59
C GLU A 405 3.36 13.84 14.71
N SER A 406 2.72 13.92 15.87
CA SER A 406 1.36 13.40 16.02
C SER A 406 0.38 14.40 15.38
N THR A 407 -0.19 14.06 14.23
CA THR A 407 -1.53 14.57 13.95
C THR A 407 -2.46 13.86 14.94
N ASP A 408 -3.31 14.61 15.65
CA ASP A 408 -4.13 14.12 16.77
C ASP A 408 -5.02 12.94 16.32
N GLY A 409 -4.50 11.70 16.38
CA GLY A 409 -5.21 10.44 16.18
C GLY A 409 -6.20 10.45 15.02
N SER A 410 -5.74 10.01 13.83
CA SER A 410 -6.60 9.84 12.66
C SER A 410 -7.89 9.10 13.02
N ASP A 411 -9.00 9.45 12.34
CA ASP A 411 -10.39 9.04 12.63
C ASP A 411 -10.68 7.52 12.57
N LEU A 412 -9.65 6.66 12.66
CA LEU A 412 -9.73 5.20 12.60
C LEU A 412 -8.74 4.49 13.57
N PRO A 413 -8.91 4.62 14.90
CA PRO A 413 -7.96 4.08 15.88
C PRO A 413 -8.06 2.57 16.11
N GLU A 414 -9.23 1.96 15.88
CA GLU A 414 -9.42 0.51 15.96
C GLU A 414 -9.62 -0.11 14.57
N LEU A 415 -8.89 -1.20 14.28
CA LEU A 415 -8.88 -1.82 12.96
C LEU A 415 -9.54 -3.21 12.93
N ALA A 416 -9.14 -4.08 13.85
CA ALA A 416 -9.61 -5.47 13.94
C ALA A 416 -9.50 -5.97 15.38
N GLN A 417 -10.13 -7.11 15.67
CA GLN A 417 -9.92 -7.87 16.90
C GLN A 417 -9.52 -9.32 16.62
N PHE A 418 -8.76 -9.90 17.54
CA PHE A 418 -8.56 -11.34 17.64
C PHE A 418 -9.21 -11.84 18.93
N GLU A 419 -10.25 -12.65 18.80
CA GLU A 419 -10.84 -13.40 19.91
C GLU A 419 -10.15 -14.76 20.00
N VAL A 420 -9.34 -14.93 21.05
CA VAL A 420 -8.52 -16.14 21.22
C VAL A 420 -9.33 -17.21 21.94
N GLY A 421 -9.46 -18.38 21.34
CA GLY A 421 -10.18 -19.52 21.91
C GLY A 421 -9.62 -19.98 23.27
N THR A 422 -10.44 -20.72 24.02
CA THR A 422 -10.10 -21.21 25.37
C THR A 422 -9.39 -22.57 25.39
N GLY A 423 -8.98 -23.06 24.22
CA GLY A 423 -8.29 -24.34 24.06
C GLY A 423 -6.91 -24.37 24.71
N THR A 424 -6.32 -25.56 24.84
CA THR A 424 -4.90 -25.68 25.21
C THR A 424 -4.03 -25.53 23.96
N PRO A 425 -2.94 -24.76 23.99
CA PRO A 425 -2.00 -24.68 22.88
C PRO A 425 -1.52 -26.08 22.47
N GLN A 426 -1.69 -26.43 21.19
CA GLN A 426 -1.42 -27.80 20.72
C GLN A 426 -0.09 -27.95 19.98
N ASP A 427 0.48 -26.85 19.48
CA ASP A 427 1.64 -26.89 18.61
C ASP A 427 2.93 -26.41 19.29
N PRO A 428 4.10 -26.89 18.84
CA PRO A 428 5.35 -26.26 19.18
C PRO A 428 5.42 -24.83 18.62
N VAL A 429 5.72 -23.88 19.50
CA VAL A 429 6.00 -22.48 19.12
C VAL A 429 7.37 -22.40 18.46
N VAL A 430 7.45 -21.78 17.29
CA VAL A 430 8.72 -21.45 16.65
C VAL A 430 9.15 -20.07 17.12
N ASP A 431 10.32 -19.97 17.76
CA ASP A 431 10.90 -18.67 18.13
C ASP A 431 11.48 -17.98 16.88
N PRO A 432 10.87 -16.89 16.37
CA PRO A 432 11.32 -16.24 15.15
C PRO A 432 12.74 -15.66 15.26
N THR A 433 13.18 -15.30 16.47
CA THR A 433 14.51 -14.72 16.72
C THR A 433 15.63 -15.76 16.65
N SER A 434 15.27 -17.05 16.71
CA SER A 434 16.21 -18.18 16.59
C SER A 434 16.38 -18.66 15.15
N LEU A 435 15.55 -18.19 14.23
CA LEU A 435 15.55 -18.61 12.83
C LEU A 435 16.75 -18.04 12.08
N ARG A 436 17.25 -18.84 11.13
CA ARG A 436 18.17 -18.37 10.10
C ARG A 436 17.37 -18.05 8.85
N LEU A 437 16.89 -16.82 8.77
CA LEU A 437 16.13 -16.34 7.63
C LEU A 437 17.03 -16.34 6.37
N PRO A 438 16.46 -16.61 5.17
CA PRO A 438 17.17 -16.42 3.91
C PRO A 438 17.69 -14.98 3.82
N GLU A 439 19.00 -14.81 3.66
CA GLU A 439 19.57 -13.46 3.53
C GLU A 439 19.17 -12.84 2.19
N PRO A 440 18.75 -11.55 2.17
CA PRO A 440 18.52 -10.82 0.93
C PRO A 440 19.82 -10.67 0.12
N GLU A 441 19.72 -10.52 -1.22
CA GLU A 441 20.87 -10.17 -2.05
C GLU A 441 21.49 -8.87 -1.54
N GLN A 442 22.80 -8.84 -1.27
CA GLN A 442 23.44 -7.62 -0.80
C GLN A 442 23.98 -6.81 -1.96
N PHE A 443 23.52 -5.56 -2.07
CA PHE A 443 24.11 -4.59 -2.98
C PHE A 443 25.22 -3.81 -2.27
N SER A 444 26.33 -3.58 -2.96
CA SER A 444 27.46 -2.82 -2.42
C SER A 444 27.48 -1.42 -3.01
N GLU A 445 27.54 -0.38 -2.16
CA GLU A 445 27.74 1.00 -2.62
C GLU A 445 29.02 1.17 -3.46
N GLN A 446 30.02 0.28 -3.31
CA GLN A 446 31.24 0.30 -4.13
C GLN A 446 31.00 -0.18 -5.57
N ALA A 447 29.91 -0.91 -5.82
CA ALA A 447 29.52 -1.39 -7.14
C ALA A 447 28.60 -0.41 -7.88
N THR A 448 28.15 0.65 -7.20
CA THR A 448 27.27 1.69 -7.75
C THR A 448 27.96 2.43 -8.90
N VAL A 449 27.29 2.51 -10.05
CA VAL A 449 27.82 3.22 -11.23
C VAL A 449 27.40 4.69 -11.26
N THR A 450 26.26 5.01 -10.65
CA THR A 450 25.63 6.33 -10.60
C THR A 450 24.87 6.51 -9.29
N THR A 451 24.93 7.73 -8.75
CA THR A 451 24.01 8.21 -7.70
C THR A 451 23.10 9.28 -8.31
N ARG A 452 21.79 9.17 -8.11
CA ARG A 452 20.78 10.11 -8.61
C ARG A 452 20.15 10.87 -7.46
N GLN A 453 19.88 12.15 -7.65
CA GLN A 453 19.07 12.94 -6.72
C GLN A 453 17.66 13.05 -7.27
N MET A 454 16.70 12.54 -6.51
CA MET A 454 15.29 12.49 -6.88
C MET A 454 14.51 13.37 -5.92
N GLY A 455 13.96 14.48 -6.39
CA GLY A 455 13.14 15.38 -5.57
C GLY A 455 11.69 14.95 -5.53
N LEU A 456 11.07 15.09 -4.35
CA LEU A 456 9.63 14.97 -4.16
C LEU A 456 9.11 16.37 -3.86
N VAL A 457 8.25 16.92 -4.73
CA VAL A 457 7.86 18.33 -4.67
C VAL A 457 6.35 18.53 -4.84
N SER A 458 5.85 19.64 -4.30
CA SER A 458 4.51 20.15 -4.54
C SER A 458 4.66 21.57 -5.10
N PRO A 459 4.59 21.78 -6.43
CA PRO A 459 4.78 23.08 -7.04
C PRO A 459 3.66 24.06 -6.65
N GLU A 460 4.03 25.32 -6.43
CA GLU A 460 3.03 26.39 -6.27
C GLU A 460 2.46 26.80 -7.64
N ASN A 461 1.13 26.77 -7.78
CA ASN A 461 0.39 27.22 -8.97
C ASN A 461 0.60 26.35 -10.22
N ASP A 462 0.33 25.06 -10.11
CA ASP A 462 0.31 24.15 -11.27
C ASP A 462 -0.76 24.57 -12.32
N PRO A 463 -0.46 24.49 -13.63
CA PRO A 463 -1.40 24.88 -14.69
C PRO A 463 -2.72 24.08 -14.74
N SER A 464 -2.76 22.86 -14.20
CA SER A 464 -3.96 22.03 -14.10
C SER A 464 -5.06 22.70 -13.26
N GLY A 465 -4.68 23.57 -12.34
CA GLY A 465 -5.61 24.26 -11.44
C GLY A 465 -6.15 23.40 -10.30
N ILE A 466 -5.59 22.21 -10.09
CA ILE A 466 -5.82 21.31 -8.95
C ILE A 466 -4.49 21.00 -8.26
N ASP A 467 -4.56 20.57 -6.99
CA ASP A 467 -3.36 20.23 -6.22
C ASP A 467 -2.57 19.14 -6.94
N THR A 468 -1.28 19.40 -7.17
CA THR A 468 -0.41 18.54 -7.96
C THR A 468 0.86 18.24 -7.17
N HIS A 469 1.26 16.97 -7.16
CA HIS A 469 2.54 16.51 -6.64
C HIS A 469 3.40 15.99 -7.79
N LEU A 470 4.68 16.35 -7.82
CA LEU A 470 5.58 15.99 -8.90
C LEU A 470 6.86 15.34 -8.37
N LEU A 471 7.53 14.65 -9.28
CA LEU A 471 8.86 14.09 -9.08
C LEU A 471 9.86 14.93 -9.85
N ASN A 472 11.07 15.09 -9.31
CA ASN A 472 12.15 15.86 -9.91
C ASN A 472 13.37 14.97 -10.16
N GLU A 473 13.59 14.57 -11.42
CA GLU A 473 14.61 13.62 -11.85
C GLU A 473 15.90 14.31 -12.34
N GLY A 474 15.81 15.57 -12.79
CA GLY A 474 16.93 16.39 -13.24
C GLY A 474 17.88 16.88 -12.14
N GLY A 475 17.49 16.72 -10.87
CA GLY A 475 18.20 17.15 -9.67
C GLY A 475 17.49 18.31 -8.94
N LEU A 476 17.80 18.53 -7.66
CA LEU A 476 16.99 19.40 -6.78
C LEU A 476 16.87 20.88 -7.19
N ASP A 477 17.69 21.34 -8.13
CA ASP A 477 17.70 22.70 -8.67
C ASP A 477 17.06 22.80 -10.09
N THR A 478 16.50 21.71 -10.63
CA THR A 478 15.78 21.71 -11.92
C THR A 478 14.28 21.87 -11.73
N GLU A 479 13.60 22.26 -12.80
CA GLU A 479 12.14 22.23 -12.82
C GLU A 479 11.66 20.78 -12.67
N PRO A 480 10.64 20.52 -11.84
CA PRO A 480 10.06 19.18 -11.72
C PRO A 480 9.33 18.79 -13.00
N GLU A 481 9.28 17.49 -13.28
CA GLU A 481 8.70 16.93 -14.49
C GLU A 481 7.26 16.44 -14.29
N HIS A 482 6.40 16.68 -15.27
CA HIS A 482 5.06 16.08 -15.38
C HIS A 482 5.16 14.67 -16.01
N TRP A 483 4.10 13.86 -15.93
CA TRP A 483 4.08 12.52 -16.54
C TRP A 483 4.45 12.53 -18.03
N GLY A 484 3.88 13.47 -18.79
CA GLY A 484 4.07 13.59 -20.24
C GLY A 484 5.43 14.14 -20.69
N ASP A 485 6.28 14.59 -19.78
CA ASP A 485 7.62 15.10 -20.12
C ASP A 485 8.58 13.97 -20.53
N ASP A 486 9.62 14.33 -21.29
CA ASP A 486 10.65 13.39 -21.77
C ASP A 486 11.24 12.54 -20.64
N VAL A 487 11.49 11.27 -20.92
CA VAL A 487 12.16 10.36 -19.97
C VAL A 487 13.63 10.78 -19.82
N VAL A 488 14.06 11.09 -18.60
CA VAL A 488 15.45 11.48 -18.31
C VAL A 488 16.20 10.44 -17.47
N THR A 489 15.48 9.56 -16.78
CA THR A 489 16.06 8.50 -15.96
C THR A 489 16.25 7.23 -16.77
N GLU A 490 17.50 6.97 -17.17
CA GLU A 490 17.87 5.79 -17.98
C GLU A 490 18.91 4.88 -17.27
N PRO A 491 18.51 4.02 -16.31
CA PRO A 491 19.44 3.07 -15.70
C PRO A 491 19.92 2.03 -16.72
N GLN A 492 21.20 1.67 -16.68
CA GLN A 492 21.72 0.67 -17.61
C GLN A 492 21.43 -0.76 -17.12
N LEU A 493 20.94 -1.63 -18.01
CA LEU A 493 20.74 -3.04 -17.69
C LEU A 493 22.04 -3.69 -17.14
N GLY A 494 21.91 -4.32 -15.99
CA GLY A 494 22.95 -5.01 -15.25
C GLY A 494 23.74 -4.14 -14.27
N THR A 495 23.48 -2.84 -14.17
CA THR A 495 24.19 -1.95 -13.25
C THR A 495 23.46 -1.75 -11.93
N THR A 496 24.21 -1.32 -10.92
CA THR A 496 23.70 -0.93 -9.60
C THR A 496 23.74 0.59 -9.50
N GLU A 497 22.66 1.19 -9.02
CA GLU A 497 22.57 2.63 -8.78
C GLU A 497 22.11 2.92 -7.35
N ILE A 498 22.42 4.12 -6.87
CA ILE A 498 21.83 4.68 -5.65
C ILE A 498 20.90 5.81 -6.06
N TRP A 499 19.69 5.82 -5.53
CA TRP A 499 18.77 6.95 -5.66
C TRP A 499 18.61 7.59 -4.28
N GLU A 500 18.84 8.91 -4.22
CA GLU A 500 18.66 9.74 -3.04
C GLU A 500 17.30 10.44 -3.19
N LEU A 501 16.30 9.97 -2.46
CA LEU A 501 14.93 10.47 -2.47
C LEU A 501 14.83 11.62 -1.47
N HIS A 502 14.72 12.85 -1.96
CA HIS A 502 14.69 14.06 -1.15
C HIS A 502 13.26 14.58 -1.05
N ASN A 503 12.67 14.47 0.14
CA ASN A 503 11.33 14.98 0.36
C ASN A 503 11.35 16.47 0.72
N GLN A 504 10.88 17.30 -0.21
CA GLN A 504 10.78 18.76 -0.03
C GLN A 504 9.37 19.21 0.34
N THR A 505 8.45 18.27 0.54
CA THR A 505 7.03 18.49 0.89
C THR A 505 6.79 18.31 2.40
N PRO A 506 5.64 18.77 2.93
CA PRO A 506 5.27 18.54 4.33
C PRO A 506 4.76 17.11 4.63
N ASP A 507 4.38 16.32 3.62
CA ASP A 507 3.80 14.99 3.81
C ASP A 507 4.82 13.87 3.64
N ALA A 508 4.56 12.69 4.19
CA ALA A 508 5.33 11.50 3.88
C ALA A 508 4.87 10.87 2.56
N HIS A 509 5.81 10.40 1.75
CA HIS A 509 5.51 9.74 0.48
C HIS A 509 6.00 8.29 0.49
N PRO A 510 5.14 7.28 0.26
CA PRO A 510 5.56 5.91 -0.01
C PRO A 510 6.03 5.79 -1.47
N ILE A 511 7.33 5.90 -1.71
CA ILE A 511 7.90 5.85 -3.07
C ILE A 511 8.07 4.40 -3.51
N HIS A 512 7.40 4.02 -4.60
CA HIS A 512 7.45 2.72 -5.24
C HIS A 512 8.27 2.76 -6.53
N LEU A 513 9.09 1.73 -6.78
CA LEU A 513 9.76 1.50 -8.06
C LEU A 513 9.31 0.15 -8.63
N HIS A 514 8.81 0.16 -9.87
CA HIS A 514 8.51 -1.09 -10.59
C HIS A 514 9.79 -1.86 -10.93
N LEU A 515 9.64 -3.12 -11.38
CA LEU A 515 10.68 -4.07 -11.82
C LEU A 515 11.70 -4.53 -10.77
N VAL A 516 12.16 -3.67 -9.88
CA VAL A 516 13.34 -3.92 -9.05
C VAL A 516 12.97 -4.23 -7.61
N ASP A 517 13.92 -4.85 -6.89
CA ASP A 517 14.02 -4.65 -5.46
C ASP A 517 15.11 -3.62 -5.15
N PHE A 518 15.00 -2.99 -3.98
CA PHE A 518 16.03 -2.12 -3.46
C PHE A 518 16.24 -2.34 -1.96
N GLN A 519 17.39 -1.87 -1.49
CA GLN A 519 17.73 -1.86 -0.07
C GLN A 519 17.85 -0.42 0.40
N VAL A 520 17.27 -0.10 1.55
CA VAL A 520 17.52 1.20 2.20
C VAL A 520 18.93 1.17 2.77
N VAL A 521 19.76 2.14 2.42
CA VAL A 521 21.16 2.26 2.89
C VAL A 521 21.42 3.52 3.70
N GLY A 522 20.49 4.47 3.69
CA GLY A 522 20.59 5.71 4.45
C GLY A 522 19.26 6.41 4.63
N ARG A 523 19.12 7.12 5.76
CA ARG A 523 17.93 7.87 6.17
C ARG A 523 18.30 9.19 6.84
N GLY A 524 17.31 9.98 7.24
CA GLY A 524 17.48 11.24 7.97
C GLY A 524 17.72 12.45 7.05
N PRO A 525 17.94 13.65 7.61
CA PRO A 525 18.02 14.90 6.84
C PRO A 525 19.07 14.86 5.72
N ASP A 526 20.21 14.21 6.00
CA ASP A 526 21.35 14.10 5.07
C ASP A 526 21.47 12.68 4.46
N GLY A 527 20.52 11.78 4.71
CA GLY A 527 20.57 10.40 4.20
C GLY A 527 21.69 9.53 4.78
N THR A 528 22.21 9.86 5.97
CA THR A 528 23.35 9.14 6.57
C THR A 528 23.00 8.28 7.78
N ASP A 529 21.79 8.41 8.32
CA ASP A 529 21.32 7.58 9.43
C ASP A 529 21.07 6.15 8.97
N ALA A 530 21.24 5.20 9.90
CA ALA A 530 21.04 3.80 9.60
C ALA A 530 19.56 3.53 9.26
N PRO A 531 19.27 2.63 8.32
CA PRO A 531 17.91 2.19 8.04
C PRO A 531 17.20 1.64 9.28
N ASP A 532 15.89 1.84 9.32
CA ASP A 532 15.02 1.24 10.32
C ASP A 532 15.19 -0.28 10.33
N PRO A 533 15.28 -0.95 11.51
CA PRO A 533 15.31 -2.41 11.56
C PRO A 533 14.20 -3.08 10.74
N THR A 534 12.99 -2.51 10.69
CA THR A 534 11.84 -3.07 9.94
C THR A 534 11.99 -2.99 8.41
N GLU A 535 13.04 -2.33 7.92
CA GLU A 535 13.29 -2.09 6.50
C GLU A 535 14.62 -2.71 6.03
N ARG A 536 15.31 -3.48 6.89
CA ARG A 536 16.59 -4.14 6.57
C ARG A 536 16.39 -5.45 5.80
N GLY A 537 15.67 -5.35 4.69
CA GLY A 537 15.37 -6.40 3.74
C GLY A 537 15.30 -5.83 2.32
N ASN A 538 14.84 -6.64 1.38
CA ASN A 538 14.52 -6.16 0.04
C ASN A 538 13.12 -5.51 0.07
N LYS A 539 13.06 -4.28 -0.42
CA LYS A 539 11.85 -3.46 -0.52
C LYS A 539 11.57 -3.09 -1.97
N ASP A 540 10.34 -2.70 -2.24
CA ASP A 540 9.97 -2.04 -3.50
C ASP A 540 9.16 -0.76 -3.27
N THR A 541 8.67 -0.52 -2.05
CA THR A 541 8.03 0.72 -1.63
C THR A 541 8.70 1.24 -0.36
N VAL A 542 9.06 2.51 -0.30
CA VAL A 542 9.77 3.09 0.87
C VAL A 542 9.14 4.40 1.32
N LYS A 543 8.97 4.53 2.63
CA LYS A 543 8.51 5.76 3.28
C LYS A 543 9.62 6.81 3.27
N VAL A 544 9.36 7.97 2.68
CA VAL A 544 10.23 9.14 2.71
C VAL A 544 9.51 10.24 3.51
N TYR A 545 9.92 10.45 4.76
CA TYR A 545 9.23 11.41 5.64
C TYR A 545 9.51 12.87 5.24
N ALA A 546 8.67 13.78 5.73
CA ALA A 546 8.82 15.21 5.49
C ALA A 546 10.22 15.71 5.85
N GLY A 547 10.90 16.39 4.91
CA GLY A 547 12.25 16.92 5.10
C GLY A 547 13.36 15.86 5.24
N GLU A 548 13.08 14.59 4.97
CA GLU A 548 14.05 13.49 5.00
C GLU A 548 14.69 13.28 3.61
N THR A 549 15.93 12.79 3.62
CA THR A 549 16.54 12.12 2.47
C THR A 549 16.63 10.61 2.74
N VAL A 550 16.03 9.79 1.88
CA VAL A 550 16.18 8.33 1.92
C VAL A 550 17.08 7.88 0.77
N ARG A 551 18.14 7.13 1.07
CA ARG A 551 19.05 6.55 0.07
C ARG A 551 18.68 5.09 -0.13
N ILE A 552 18.26 4.75 -1.35
CA ILE A 552 18.01 3.35 -1.77
C ILE A 552 19.09 2.90 -2.75
N ILE A 553 19.49 1.63 -2.67
CA ILE A 553 20.40 0.99 -3.63
C ILE A 553 19.67 -0.15 -4.35
N SER A 554 19.77 -0.18 -5.67
CA SER A 554 19.07 -1.16 -6.51
C SER A 554 19.94 -1.66 -7.66
N ARG A 555 19.65 -2.87 -8.14
CA ARG A 555 20.25 -3.44 -9.35
C ARG A 555 19.21 -3.64 -10.45
N PHE A 556 19.39 -2.95 -11.57
CA PHE A 556 18.52 -3.03 -12.73
C PHE A 556 18.89 -4.22 -13.63
N GLY A 557 18.61 -5.47 -13.19
CA GLY A 557 19.25 -6.67 -13.75
C GLY A 557 18.42 -7.56 -14.68
N ASN A 558 17.10 -7.58 -14.57
CA ASN A 558 16.29 -8.69 -15.08
C ASN A 558 15.69 -8.44 -16.47
N PHE A 559 15.23 -7.22 -16.72
CA PHE A 559 14.56 -6.83 -17.95
C PHE A 559 14.96 -5.41 -18.36
N ALA A 560 15.10 -5.20 -19.66
CA ALA A 560 15.17 -3.86 -20.23
C ALA A 560 13.75 -3.40 -20.61
N GLY A 561 13.58 -2.10 -20.82
CA GLY A 561 12.31 -1.50 -21.21
C GLY A 561 11.87 -0.39 -20.26
N ARG A 562 10.67 0.14 -20.52
CA ARG A 562 10.05 1.20 -19.74
C ARG A 562 9.36 0.65 -18.50
N TYR A 563 9.52 1.35 -17.38
CA TYR A 563 8.87 1.10 -16.11
C TYR A 563 8.53 2.44 -15.47
N VAL A 564 7.89 2.44 -14.30
CA VAL A 564 7.56 3.67 -13.58
C VAL A 564 8.10 3.64 -12.15
N TRP A 565 8.26 4.83 -11.60
CA TRP A 565 8.43 5.05 -10.18
C TRP A 565 7.50 6.17 -9.74
N HIS A 566 6.89 6.04 -8.57
CA HIS A 566 5.83 6.94 -8.14
C HIS A 566 5.62 6.96 -6.64
N CYS A 567 4.93 7.98 -6.16
CA CYS A 567 4.28 7.94 -4.86
C CYS A 567 3.10 6.97 -4.91
N HIS A 568 2.95 6.15 -3.88
CA HIS A 568 1.85 5.19 -3.77
C HIS A 568 0.68 5.69 -2.90
N ILE A 569 0.66 6.99 -2.57
CA ILE A 569 -0.60 7.68 -2.27
C ILE A 569 -1.31 7.84 -3.60
N LEU A 570 -2.41 7.12 -3.82
CA LEU A 570 -2.99 6.99 -5.16
C LEU A 570 -3.54 8.32 -5.72
N GLU A 571 -3.99 9.21 -4.85
CA GLU A 571 -4.35 10.57 -5.23
C GLU A 571 -3.12 11.37 -5.74
N HIS A 572 -1.95 11.22 -5.09
CA HIS A 572 -0.70 11.82 -5.57
C HIS A 572 -0.24 11.17 -6.88
N GLU A 573 -0.34 9.84 -7.00
CA GLU A 573 0.00 9.09 -8.22
C GLU A 573 -0.76 9.61 -9.44
N ASP A 574 -2.08 9.74 -9.32
CA ASP A 574 -2.96 10.17 -10.41
C ASP A 574 -2.74 11.66 -10.77
N GLN A 575 -2.24 12.51 -9.86
CA GLN A 575 -2.03 13.95 -10.10
C GLN A 575 -0.77 14.53 -9.42
N GLU A 576 0.44 14.38 -9.95
CA GLU A 576 0.90 13.54 -11.07
C GLU A 576 2.26 12.95 -10.66
N MET A 577 2.35 12.44 -9.43
CA MET A 577 3.59 12.09 -8.75
C MET A 577 4.12 10.72 -9.19
N MET A 578 4.17 10.54 -10.50
CA MET A 578 4.58 9.34 -11.19
C MET A 578 5.40 9.71 -12.41
N ARG A 579 6.54 9.04 -12.58
CA ARG A 579 7.45 9.26 -13.71
C ARG A 579 7.90 7.95 -14.33
N PRO A 580 7.99 7.88 -15.67
CA PRO A 580 8.63 6.77 -16.34
C PRO A 580 10.15 6.79 -16.13
N TYR A 581 10.75 5.61 -16.08
CA TYR A 581 12.18 5.43 -16.28
C TYR A 581 12.44 4.30 -17.29
N GLU A 582 13.57 4.33 -17.98
CA GLU A 582 13.88 3.36 -19.04
C GLU A 582 15.15 2.56 -18.73
N VAL A 583 15.01 1.25 -18.52
CA VAL A 583 16.16 0.36 -18.36
C VAL A 583 16.75 0.08 -19.74
N VAL A 584 17.86 0.75 -20.06
CA VAL A 584 18.48 0.70 -21.38
C VAL A 584 19.49 -0.44 -21.49
N THR A 585 19.48 -1.15 -22.61
CA THR A 585 20.59 -2.06 -22.96
C THR A 585 21.80 -1.24 -23.38
N ARG A 586 23.01 -1.64 -22.96
CA ARG A 586 24.24 -0.94 -23.30
C ARG A 586 24.33 -0.67 -24.80
N SER A 587 24.38 0.60 -25.22
CA SER A 587 24.66 0.95 -26.61
C SER A 587 25.96 0.28 -27.06
N PRO A 588 26.01 -0.38 -28.23
CA PRO A 588 27.29 -0.80 -28.79
C PRO A 588 28.14 0.46 -28.91
N LYS A 589 29.29 0.51 -28.24
CA LYS A 589 30.24 1.62 -28.37
C LYS A 589 30.52 1.86 -29.86
N GLU A 590 30.24 3.08 -30.33
CA GLU A 590 30.72 3.57 -31.62
C GLU A 590 32.25 3.56 -31.71
#